data_AF-A0A7Z9S431-F1
#
_entry.id   AF-A0A7Z9S431-F1
#
_cell.length_a   1.000
_cell.length_b   1.000
_cell.length_c   1.000
_cell.angle_alpha   90.00
_cell.angle_beta   90.00
_cell.angle_gamma   90.00
#
_symmetry.space_group_name_H-M   'P 1'
#
loop_
_entity.id
_entity.type
_entity.pdbx_description
1 polymer ?
#
loop_
_entity_poly.entity_id
_entity_poly.type
_entity_poly.pdbx_seq_one_letter_code
_entity_poly.pdbx_strand_id
1 'polypeptide(L)'
;MSGDKAESEATEEPKTFDWMQDTPEWGTKAVPGKKGLTLDGIAINSYGEIPERSEEMTRMPRGAFHVAGVPRLEFYPLSKKVDIWADNAAGLYEEAIQRRWMAHLDVPWDTIEPLSRELELAMCQLCTELAQQASVETDSIGQWIGRMNYAYYEVKTFLAAELYDTARHYDVFRTRALANGGTLGLESPGLINRRIIESRAGWTETAVVMYLLRGSFTLMLYRYGEAYALNPAEKMIFRRAIQDKARHLGYGMAHVKFAVSENGKDYATGLLRMMSGVELDLASEMNDPVLWEALAIIFGGGLENISSGMDVVREFQRRYVSEYMARMQWVGIDKTAENLAPGLLAYINQESNQESGAPA
;
A
#
# COMPACT_ATOMS: atom_id res chain seq x y z
N MET A 1 -48.51 -57.36 -50.22
CA MET A 1 -48.44 -57.26 -48.75
C MET A 1 -47.05 -56.76 -48.41
N SER A 2 -46.91 -55.44 -48.32
CA SER A 2 -46.97 -54.71 -47.05
C SER A 2 -45.88 -55.18 -46.11
N GLY A 3 -44.77 -54.45 -46.13
CA GLY A 3 -43.64 -54.61 -45.24
C GLY A 3 -42.87 -53.30 -45.19
N ASP A 4 -43.56 -52.24 -44.78
CA ASP A 4 -42.91 -51.09 -44.12
C ASP A 4 -41.96 -51.63 -43.06
N LYS A 5 -40.69 -51.20 -43.10
CA LYS A 5 -40.01 -50.73 -41.90
C LYS A 5 -38.65 -50.12 -42.21
N ALA A 6 -38.63 -48.83 -41.92
CA ALA A 6 -37.55 -48.13 -41.26
C ALA A 6 -36.27 -47.96 -42.06
N GLU A 7 -36.12 -46.76 -42.62
CA GLU A 7 -34.92 -45.97 -42.36
C GLU A 7 -34.51 -46.20 -40.89
N SER A 8 -33.55 -47.09 -40.66
CA SER A 8 -32.95 -47.20 -39.34
C SER A 8 -32.09 -45.95 -39.19
N GLU A 9 -32.71 -44.97 -38.54
CA GLU A 9 -32.13 -44.04 -37.58
C GLU A 9 -30.60 -43.96 -37.68
N ALA A 10 -30.11 -42.78 -38.06
CA ALA A 10 -28.75 -42.38 -37.73
C ALA A 10 -28.50 -42.71 -36.25
N THR A 11 -27.70 -43.73 -35.98
CA THR A 11 -27.20 -44.01 -34.63
C THR A 11 -26.15 -42.95 -34.29
N GLU A 12 -26.59 -41.72 -34.03
CA GLU A 12 -25.84 -40.78 -33.22
C GLU A 12 -26.15 -41.08 -31.75
N GLU A 13 -25.31 -41.87 -31.09
CA GLU A 13 -25.09 -41.80 -29.64
C GLU A 13 -23.78 -42.56 -29.36
N PRO A 14 -22.76 -41.91 -28.75
CA PRO A 14 -22.91 -41.36 -27.40
C PRO A 14 -22.25 -39.97 -27.21
N LYS A 15 -22.97 -38.99 -26.65
CA LYS A 15 -22.31 -37.87 -25.95
C LYS A 15 -21.75 -38.40 -24.63
N THR A 16 -20.50 -38.07 -24.30
CA THR A 16 -19.76 -38.65 -23.18
C THR A 16 -18.95 -37.59 -22.45
N PHE A 17 -19.03 -37.61 -21.11
CA PHE A 17 -18.35 -36.70 -20.17
C PHE A 17 -18.55 -35.20 -20.48
N ASP A 18 -19.79 -34.77 -20.71
CA ASP A 18 -20.06 -33.51 -21.41
C ASP A 18 -20.04 -32.18 -20.61
N TRP A 19 -20.23 -32.24 -19.30
CA TRP A 19 -20.27 -31.22 -18.24
C TRP A 19 -18.95 -30.94 -17.39
N MET A 20 -18.25 -32.05 -17.06
CA MET A 20 -17.46 -32.49 -15.88
C MET A 20 -17.58 -31.82 -14.49
N GLN A 21 -18.69 -31.95 -13.78
CA GLN A 21 -20.08 -31.89 -14.16
C GLN A 21 -20.56 -30.43 -14.43
N ASP A 22 -20.97 -29.63 -13.45
CA ASP A 22 -21.48 -28.24 -13.63
C ASP A 22 -20.90 -27.64 -12.37
N THR A 23 -19.63 -27.21 -12.48
CA THR A 23 -18.74 -26.73 -11.40
C THR A 23 -19.49 -25.96 -10.31
N PRO A 24 -19.01 -25.91 -9.05
CA PRO A 24 -19.84 -25.51 -7.89
C PRO A 24 -20.81 -24.38 -8.23
N GLU A 25 -22.11 -24.67 -8.18
CA GLU A 25 -23.17 -23.68 -8.41
C GLU A 25 -23.26 -23.09 -9.84
N TRP A 26 -23.09 -23.92 -10.86
CA TRP A 26 -23.49 -23.59 -12.22
C TRP A 26 -24.93 -23.03 -12.30
N GLY A 27 -25.14 -22.14 -13.27
CA GLY A 27 -26.37 -21.36 -13.37
C GLY A 27 -26.35 -20.08 -12.53
N THR A 28 -25.35 -19.89 -11.67
CA THR A 28 -25.06 -18.59 -11.04
C THR A 28 -24.83 -17.54 -12.11
N LYS A 29 -25.56 -16.42 -12.02
CA LYS A 29 -25.45 -15.29 -12.94
C LYS A 29 -25.16 -14.03 -12.16
N ALA A 30 -23.92 -13.56 -12.28
CA ALA A 30 -23.56 -12.25 -11.80
C ALA A 30 -24.11 -11.17 -12.75
N VAL A 31 -24.77 -10.16 -12.20
CA VAL A 31 -25.42 -9.10 -12.97
C VAL A 31 -24.61 -7.81 -12.82
N PRO A 32 -24.17 -7.18 -13.92
CA PRO A 32 -23.44 -5.91 -13.84
C PRO A 32 -24.27 -4.81 -13.15
N GLY A 33 -23.64 -4.11 -12.22
CA GLY A 33 -24.21 -2.93 -11.58
C GLY A 33 -23.82 -1.63 -12.29
N LYS A 34 -24.06 -0.49 -11.64
CA LYS A 34 -23.64 0.84 -12.16
C LYS A 34 -22.13 0.98 -12.38
N LYS A 35 -21.33 0.16 -11.69
CA LYS A 35 -19.86 0.13 -11.79
C LYS A 35 -19.35 -1.01 -12.70
N GLY A 36 -20.24 -1.63 -13.48
CA GLY A 36 -19.91 -2.85 -14.23
C GLY A 36 -19.99 -4.11 -13.36
N LEU A 37 -19.31 -5.16 -13.79
CA LEU A 37 -19.22 -6.43 -13.07
C LEU A 37 -17.91 -6.47 -12.26
N THR A 38 -18.01 -6.18 -10.97
CA THR A 38 -16.86 -6.07 -10.05
C THR A 38 -16.55 -7.36 -9.32
N LEU A 39 -15.42 -7.44 -8.62
CA LEU A 39 -15.11 -8.53 -7.69
C LEU A 39 -16.23 -8.80 -6.68
N ASP A 40 -16.76 -7.75 -6.04
CA ASP A 40 -17.93 -7.87 -5.16
C ASP A 40 -19.18 -8.34 -5.91
N GLY A 41 -19.32 -7.95 -7.19
CA GLY A 41 -20.46 -8.33 -8.02
C GLY A 41 -20.48 -9.82 -8.40
N ILE A 42 -19.31 -10.48 -8.40
CA ILE A 42 -19.20 -11.93 -8.64
C ILE A 42 -19.11 -12.75 -7.35
N ALA A 43 -19.05 -12.11 -6.18
CA ALA A 43 -19.00 -12.74 -4.87
C ALA A 43 -20.38 -13.30 -4.44
N ILE A 44 -20.90 -14.25 -5.22
CA ILE A 44 -22.22 -14.86 -5.04
C ILE A 44 -22.04 -16.23 -4.40
N ASN A 45 -22.85 -16.57 -3.39
CA ASN A 45 -22.81 -17.86 -2.69
C ASN A 45 -21.37 -18.28 -2.30
N SER A 46 -20.92 -19.51 -2.59
CA SER A 46 -19.57 -20.00 -2.23
C SER A 46 -18.42 -19.23 -2.87
N TYR A 47 -18.64 -18.50 -3.97
CA TYR A 47 -17.62 -17.61 -4.54
C TYR A 47 -17.35 -16.39 -3.64
N GLY A 48 -18.37 -15.95 -2.89
CA GLY A 48 -18.29 -14.85 -1.92
C GLY A 48 -18.00 -15.28 -0.48
N GLU A 49 -18.07 -16.57 -0.16
CA GLU A 49 -17.79 -17.07 1.19
C GLU A 49 -16.29 -17.02 1.51
N ILE A 50 -15.90 -16.06 2.34
CA ILE A 50 -14.51 -15.93 2.81
C ILE A 50 -14.32 -16.86 4.02
N PRO A 51 -13.53 -17.94 3.91
CA PRO A 51 -13.36 -18.89 5.00
C PRO A 51 -12.59 -18.26 6.16
N GLU A 52 -12.89 -18.66 7.39
CA GLU A 52 -12.10 -18.22 8.56
C GLU A 52 -10.68 -18.81 8.53
N ARG A 53 -10.54 -20.00 7.97
CA ARG A 53 -9.26 -20.64 7.67
C ARG A 53 -9.39 -21.47 6.41
N SER A 54 -8.40 -21.34 5.52
CA SER A 54 -8.28 -22.18 4.33
C SER A 54 -7.28 -23.30 4.56
N GLU A 55 -7.71 -24.54 4.30
CA GLU A 55 -6.82 -25.71 4.27
C GLU A 55 -6.30 -26.01 2.86
N GLU A 56 -6.78 -25.27 1.86
CA GLU A 56 -6.38 -25.43 0.48
C GLU A 56 -4.95 -24.93 0.28
N MET A 57 -4.06 -25.80 -0.17
CA MET A 57 -2.63 -25.51 -0.32
C MET A 57 -2.17 -25.55 -1.77
N THR A 58 -3.12 -25.53 -2.70
CA THR A 58 -2.87 -25.36 -4.13
C THR A 58 -3.23 -23.94 -4.56
N ARG A 59 -3.08 -23.63 -5.84
CA ARG A 59 -3.60 -22.37 -6.42
C ARG A 59 -5.07 -22.47 -6.83
N MET A 60 -5.84 -23.39 -6.23
CA MET A 60 -7.27 -23.52 -6.51
C MET A 60 -7.97 -22.17 -6.25
N PRO A 61 -8.62 -21.58 -7.26
CA PRO A 61 -9.44 -20.40 -7.06
C PRO A 61 -10.56 -20.69 -6.05
N ARG A 62 -10.90 -19.72 -5.20
CA ARG A 62 -11.99 -19.88 -4.23
C ARG A 62 -13.31 -20.17 -4.96
N GLY A 63 -14.02 -21.21 -4.51
CA GLY A 63 -15.25 -21.70 -5.16
C GLY A 63 -15.03 -22.67 -6.32
N ALA A 64 -13.78 -22.93 -6.73
CA ALA A 64 -13.49 -23.99 -7.69
C ALA A 64 -13.56 -25.39 -7.04
N PHE A 65 -13.71 -26.42 -7.88
CA PHE A 65 -13.76 -27.81 -7.43
C PHE A 65 -12.37 -28.31 -7.02
N HIS A 66 -12.26 -28.88 -5.81
CA HIS A 66 -11.01 -29.46 -5.33
C HIS A 66 -10.67 -30.75 -6.08
N VAL A 67 -9.44 -30.85 -6.59
CA VAL A 67 -8.92 -32.06 -7.23
C VAL A 67 -8.05 -32.82 -6.23
N ALA A 68 -8.53 -33.99 -5.81
CA ALA A 68 -7.81 -34.83 -4.86
C ALA A 68 -6.43 -35.26 -5.42
N GLY A 69 -5.42 -35.27 -4.55
CA GLY A 69 -4.07 -35.72 -4.89
C GLY A 69 -3.19 -34.69 -5.60
N VAL A 70 -3.67 -33.46 -5.80
CA VAL A 70 -2.82 -32.37 -6.30
C VAL A 70 -1.71 -32.06 -5.29
N PRO A 71 -0.44 -31.99 -5.72
CA PRO A 71 0.66 -31.63 -4.84
C PRO A 71 0.43 -30.26 -4.18
N ARG A 72 0.67 -30.20 -2.87
CA ARG A 72 0.64 -28.94 -2.12
C ARG A 72 1.77 -28.04 -2.64
N LEU A 73 1.49 -26.75 -2.75
CA LEU A 73 2.55 -25.75 -2.85
C LEU A 73 3.27 -25.65 -1.51
N GLU A 74 4.57 -25.38 -1.56
CA GLU A 74 5.44 -25.62 -0.41
C GLU A 74 5.06 -24.82 0.83
N PHE A 75 4.47 -23.61 0.78
CA PHE A 75 4.02 -22.95 2.02
C PHE A 75 3.04 -21.76 1.82
N TYR A 76 1.79 -21.89 2.29
CA TYR A 76 0.91 -20.76 2.67
C TYR A 76 0.86 -20.61 4.19
N PRO A 77 1.88 -19.96 4.81
CA PRO A 77 1.88 -19.76 6.26
C PRO A 77 0.70 -18.87 6.71
N LEU A 78 0.27 -17.96 5.85
CA LEU A 78 -0.87 -17.09 6.09
C LEU A 78 -2.11 -17.75 5.47
N SER A 79 -2.85 -18.47 6.29
CA SER A 79 -4.03 -19.25 5.86
C SER A 79 -5.31 -18.94 6.65
N LYS A 80 -5.22 -18.13 7.70
CA LYS A 80 -6.37 -17.65 8.47
C LYS A 80 -6.80 -16.28 7.98
N LYS A 81 -8.10 -16.00 8.08
CA LYS A 81 -8.69 -14.73 7.67
C LYS A 81 -8.11 -13.58 8.46
N VAL A 82 -8.00 -13.75 9.77
CA VAL A 82 -7.39 -12.77 10.69
C VAL A 82 -5.98 -12.32 10.32
N ASP A 83 -5.21 -13.16 9.61
CA ASP A 83 -3.82 -12.86 9.25
C ASP A 83 -3.69 -12.00 7.96
N ILE A 84 -4.78 -11.84 7.17
CA ILE A 84 -4.69 -11.29 5.79
C ILE A 84 -5.83 -10.31 5.44
N TRP A 85 -7.03 -10.54 5.97
CA TRP A 85 -8.27 -9.98 5.42
C TRP A 85 -8.41 -8.47 5.61
N ALA A 86 -9.08 -7.83 4.65
CA ALA A 86 -9.59 -6.46 4.73
C ALA A 86 -10.85 -6.34 3.86
N ASP A 87 -11.96 -5.86 4.44
CA ASP A 87 -13.27 -5.81 3.75
C ASP A 87 -13.28 -4.86 2.54
N ASN A 88 -12.37 -3.89 2.50
CA ASN A 88 -12.29 -2.92 1.41
C ASN A 88 -11.38 -3.36 0.26
N ALA A 89 -10.72 -4.52 0.33
CA ALA A 89 -9.73 -4.94 -0.66
C ALA A 89 -10.29 -5.02 -2.09
N ALA A 90 -11.46 -5.65 -2.25
CA ALA A 90 -12.11 -5.77 -3.56
C ALA A 90 -12.44 -4.41 -4.17
N GLY A 91 -13.09 -3.53 -3.40
CA GLY A 91 -13.43 -2.18 -3.84
C GLY A 91 -12.20 -1.32 -4.16
N LEU A 92 -11.12 -1.45 -3.36
CA LEU A 92 -9.86 -0.75 -3.61
C LEU A 92 -9.15 -1.24 -4.87
N TYR A 93 -9.24 -2.54 -5.19
CA TYR A 93 -8.72 -3.06 -6.44
C TYR A 93 -9.42 -2.43 -7.66
N GLU A 94 -10.76 -2.40 -7.65
CA GLU A 94 -11.54 -1.80 -8.73
C GLU A 94 -11.20 -0.31 -8.91
N GLU A 95 -11.07 0.42 -7.81
CA GLU A 95 -10.64 1.82 -7.84
C GLU A 95 -9.22 1.96 -8.41
N ALA A 96 -8.28 1.12 -7.96
CA ALA A 96 -6.90 1.15 -8.42
C ALA A 96 -6.81 0.90 -9.94
N ILE A 97 -7.61 -0.01 -10.48
CA ILE A 97 -7.64 -0.29 -11.92
C ILE A 97 -8.26 0.86 -12.70
N GLN A 98 -9.37 1.42 -12.21
CA GLN A 98 -10.04 2.53 -12.87
C GLN A 98 -9.19 3.81 -12.92
N ARG A 99 -8.36 4.03 -11.89
CA ARG A 99 -7.57 5.26 -11.72
C ARG A 99 -6.11 5.14 -12.16
N ARG A 100 -5.75 4.08 -12.89
CA ARG A 100 -4.40 3.89 -13.42
C ARG A 100 -3.95 5.09 -14.25
N TRP A 101 -2.66 5.35 -14.19
CA TRP A 101 -1.98 6.36 -14.98
C TRP A 101 -0.63 5.80 -15.46
N MET A 102 -0.04 6.41 -16.48
CA MET A 102 1.22 6.02 -17.10
C MET A 102 2.22 7.17 -16.98
N ALA A 103 3.32 6.96 -16.24
CA ALA A 103 4.32 8.00 -15.99
C ALA A 103 4.85 8.65 -17.27
N HIS A 104 5.19 7.86 -18.30
CA HIS A 104 5.80 8.38 -19.54
C HIS A 104 4.81 9.06 -20.52
N LEU A 105 3.50 8.85 -20.37
CA LEU A 105 2.49 9.41 -21.29
C LEU A 105 1.62 10.49 -20.63
N ASP A 106 1.23 10.26 -19.38
CA ASP A 106 0.26 11.14 -18.73
C ASP A 106 0.94 12.34 -18.07
N VAL A 107 2.20 12.22 -17.64
CA VAL A 107 2.94 13.34 -17.04
C VAL A 107 3.40 14.30 -18.13
N PRO A 108 3.11 15.62 -18.02
CA PRO A 108 3.51 16.62 -19.01
C PRO A 108 4.98 17.01 -18.82
N TRP A 109 5.90 16.09 -19.16
CA TRP A 109 7.35 16.25 -18.95
C TRP A 109 7.96 17.48 -19.63
N ASP A 110 7.35 17.94 -20.71
CA ASP A 110 7.72 19.16 -21.44
C ASP A 110 7.53 20.45 -20.62
N THR A 111 6.78 20.38 -19.50
CA THR A 111 6.58 21.52 -18.60
C THR A 111 7.69 21.70 -17.56
N ILE A 112 8.68 20.82 -17.56
CA ILE A 112 9.85 20.93 -16.68
C ILE A 112 10.83 21.93 -17.29
N GLU A 113 11.06 23.02 -16.57
CA GLU A 113 12.01 24.07 -16.95
C GLU A 113 13.24 24.05 -16.02
N PRO A 114 14.39 24.58 -16.46
CA PRO A 114 15.59 24.68 -15.63
C PRO A 114 15.32 25.40 -14.29
N LEU A 115 15.67 24.75 -13.19
CA LEU A 115 15.62 25.33 -11.85
C LEU A 115 16.99 25.86 -11.42
N SER A 116 17.05 26.60 -10.31
CA SER A 116 18.35 26.86 -9.66
C SER A 116 18.99 25.53 -9.25
N ARG A 117 20.33 25.51 -9.19
CA ARG A 117 21.09 24.29 -8.90
C ARG A 117 20.64 23.64 -7.59
N GLU A 118 20.44 24.45 -6.56
CA GLU A 118 20.09 24.01 -5.22
C GLU A 118 18.67 23.42 -5.17
N LEU A 119 17.71 24.04 -5.87
CA LEU A 119 16.35 23.52 -5.97
C LEU A 119 16.29 22.21 -6.76
N GLU A 120 17.01 22.13 -7.89
CA GLU A 120 17.04 20.90 -8.69
C GLU A 120 17.66 19.75 -7.89
N LEU A 121 18.78 19.99 -7.19
CA LEU A 121 19.41 18.98 -6.33
C LEU A 121 18.51 18.57 -5.16
N ALA A 122 17.78 19.51 -4.56
CA ALA A 122 16.83 19.20 -3.49
C ALA A 122 15.66 18.34 -4.00
N MET A 123 15.09 18.67 -5.17
CA MET A 123 14.04 17.86 -5.81
C MET A 123 14.56 16.48 -6.20
N CYS A 124 15.79 16.40 -6.71
CA CYS A 124 16.49 15.14 -6.98
C CYS A 124 16.62 14.28 -5.71
N GLN A 125 17.01 14.87 -4.58
CA GLN A 125 17.13 14.17 -3.30
C GLN A 125 15.78 13.65 -2.81
N LEU A 126 14.71 14.48 -2.86
CA LEU A 126 13.36 14.04 -2.51
C LEU A 126 12.88 12.88 -3.41
N CYS A 127 13.08 12.99 -4.72
CA CYS A 127 12.73 11.94 -5.66
C CYS A 127 13.52 10.65 -5.41
N THR A 128 14.79 10.76 -5.01
CA THR A 128 15.64 9.60 -4.67
C THR A 128 15.10 8.87 -3.45
N GLU A 129 14.74 9.60 -2.39
CA GLU A 129 14.11 9.04 -1.19
C GLU A 129 12.78 8.34 -1.53
N LEU A 130 11.93 8.98 -2.32
CA LEU A 130 10.63 8.44 -2.70
C LEU A 130 10.74 7.19 -3.60
N ALA A 131 11.74 7.15 -4.48
CA ALA A 131 12.05 5.94 -5.25
C ALA A 131 12.51 4.80 -4.33
N GLN A 132 13.41 5.07 -3.38
CA GLN A 132 13.88 4.06 -2.43
C GLN A 132 12.72 3.49 -1.58
N GLN A 133 11.84 4.34 -1.06
CA GLN A 133 10.66 3.91 -0.32
C GLN A 133 9.71 3.05 -1.17
N ALA A 134 9.49 3.42 -2.43
CA ALA A 134 8.65 2.65 -3.35
C ALA A 134 9.23 1.25 -3.65
N SER A 135 10.56 1.12 -3.78
CA SER A 135 11.18 -0.20 -3.94
C SER A 135 11.04 -1.09 -2.71
N VAL A 136 11.17 -0.51 -1.50
CA VAL A 136 11.03 -1.26 -0.24
C VAL A 136 9.61 -1.82 -0.09
N GLU A 137 8.60 -1.02 -0.42
CA GLU A 137 7.21 -1.44 -0.40
C GLU A 137 6.93 -2.53 -1.44
N THR A 138 7.46 -2.37 -2.66
CA THR A 138 7.39 -3.38 -3.72
C THR A 138 7.94 -4.73 -3.25
N ASP A 139 9.15 -4.73 -2.70
CA ASP A 139 9.82 -5.96 -2.27
C ASP A 139 9.17 -6.57 -1.03
N SER A 140 8.67 -5.75 -0.11
CA SER A 140 7.93 -6.20 1.07
C SER A 140 6.67 -6.95 0.67
N ILE A 141 5.83 -6.35 -0.19
CA ILE A 141 4.61 -6.99 -0.68
C ILE A 141 4.95 -8.23 -1.50
N GLY A 142 5.96 -8.16 -2.37
CA GLY A 142 6.42 -9.30 -3.17
C GLY A 142 6.78 -10.53 -2.32
N GLN A 143 7.43 -10.32 -1.17
CA GLN A 143 7.79 -11.39 -0.23
C GLN A 143 6.56 -12.03 0.46
N TRP A 144 5.51 -11.25 0.72
CA TRP A 144 4.32 -11.71 1.45
C TRP A 144 3.21 -12.25 0.55
N ILE A 145 3.00 -11.66 -0.62
CA ILE A 145 1.87 -12.01 -1.51
C ILE A 145 1.91 -13.48 -1.93
N GLY A 146 3.10 -14.05 -2.13
CA GLY A 146 3.28 -15.48 -2.44
C GLY A 146 2.96 -16.43 -1.27
N ARG A 147 3.02 -15.92 -0.03
CA ARG A 147 2.80 -16.66 1.22
C ARG A 147 1.35 -16.61 1.71
N MET A 148 0.52 -15.76 1.11
CA MET A 148 -0.91 -15.66 1.40
C MET A 148 -1.69 -16.75 0.66
N ASN A 149 -2.59 -17.43 1.37
CA ASN A 149 -3.50 -18.41 0.79
C ASN A 149 -4.40 -17.81 -0.30
N TYR A 150 -4.62 -18.52 -1.42
CA TYR A 150 -5.45 -18.02 -2.53
C TYR A 150 -6.94 -17.92 -2.21
N ALA A 151 -7.41 -18.48 -1.09
CA ALA A 151 -8.76 -18.23 -0.61
C ALA A 151 -9.05 -16.75 -0.34
N TYR A 152 -8.03 -15.91 -0.10
CA TYR A 152 -8.19 -14.46 0.12
C TYR A 152 -7.78 -13.68 -1.13
N TYR A 153 -8.32 -14.07 -2.29
CA TYR A 153 -7.86 -13.57 -3.59
C TYR A 153 -8.11 -12.07 -3.76
N GLU A 154 -9.11 -11.48 -3.10
CA GLU A 154 -9.42 -10.05 -3.17
C GLU A 154 -8.24 -9.23 -2.64
N VAL A 155 -7.69 -9.64 -1.50
CA VAL A 155 -6.49 -9.04 -0.90
C VAL A 155 -5.31 -9.20 -1.84
N LYS A 156 -5.06 -10.41 -2.35
CA LYS A 156 -3.94 -10.65 -3.29
C LYS A 156 -4.08 -9.81 -4.56
N THR A 157 -5.30 -9.64 -5.06
CA THR A 157 -5.60 -8.90 -6.29
C THR A 157 -5.39 -7.40 -6.08
N PHE A 158 -5.80 -6.86 -4.92
CA PHE A 158 -5.47 -5.49 -4.53
C PHE A 158 -3.96 -5.29 -4.35
N LEU A 159 -3.28 -6.16 -3.61
CA LEU A 159 -1.83 -6.06 -3.39
C LEU A 159 -1.03 -6.16 -4.68
N ALA A 160 -1.51 -6.90 -5.68
CA ALA A 160 -0.92 -6.92 -7.02
C ALA A 160 -1.08 -5.58 -7.76
N ALA A 161 -2.22 -4.89 -7.59
CA ALA A 161 -2.40 -3.53 -8.11
C ALA A 161 -1.50 -2.53 -7.38
N GLU A 162 -1.33 -2.67 -6.07
CA GLU A 162 -0.40 -1.88 -5.28
C GLU A 162 1.06 -2.08 -5.71
N LEU A 163 1.50 -3.31 -5.96
CA LEU A 163 2.82 -3.61 -6.55
C LEU A 163 3.06 -2.87 -7.87
N TYR A 164 2.01 -2.75 -8.69
CA TYR A 164 2.11 -1.99 -9.95
C TYR A 164 2.20 -0.49 -9.69
N ASP A 165 1.44 0.04 -8.73
CA ASP A 165 1.53 1.44 -8.33
C ASP A 165 2.92 1.78 -7.77
N THR A 166 3.50 0.95 -6.89
CA THR A 166 4.83 1.19 -6.31
C THR A 166 5.95 1.06 -7.34
N ALA A 167 5.85 0.12 -8.28
CA ALA A 167 6.77 0.05 -9.41
C ALA A 167 6.72 1.33 -10.26
N ARG A 168 5.52 1.88 -10.49
CA ARG A 168 5.35 3.17 -11.18
C ARG A 168 5.91 4.33 -10.36
N HIS A 169 5.76 4.33 -9.03
CA HIS A 169 6.33 5.35 -8.15
C HIS A 169 7.85 5.36 -8.24
N TYR A 170 8.48 4.17 -8.21
CA TYR A 170 9.92 4.04 -8.43
C TYR A 170 10.34 4.65 -9.78
N ASP A 171 9.66 4.27 -10.86
CA ASP A 171 9.94 4.75 -12.22
C ASP A 171 9.79 6.29 -12.34
N VAL A 172 8.66 6.83 -11.90
CA VAL A 172 8.34 8.26 -12.11
C VAL A 172 9.22 9.18 -11.29
N PHE A 173 9.54 8.85 -10.03
CA PHE A 173 10.42 9.67 -9.20
C PHE A 173 11.86 9.59 -9.69
N ARG A 174 12.34 8.40 -10.07
CA ARG A 174 13.65 8.24 -10.70
C ARG A 174 13.73 9.03 -12.01
N THR A 175 12.68 9.00 -12.83
CA THR A 175 12.60 9.77 -14.07
C THR A 175 12.62 11.27 -13.79
N ARG A 176 11.84 11.77 -12.83
CA ARG A 176 11.84 13.20 -12.47
C ARG A 176 13.22 13.65 -12.00
N ALA A 177 13.92 12.87 -11.17
CA ALA A 177 15.28 13.22 -10.71
C ALA A 177 16.27 13.43 -11.86
N LEU A 178 16.05 12.79 -13.02
CA LEU A 178 16.97 12.86 -14.17
C LEU A 178 16.44 13.75 -15.32
N ALA A 179 15.17 14.16 -15.29
CA ALA A 179 14.51 14.82 -16.41
C ALA A 179 15.03 16.23 -16.72
N ASN A 180 15.57 16.95 -15.73
CA ASN A 180 15.99 18.35 -15.86
C ASN A 180 17.52 18.53 -15.80
N GLY A 181 18.29 17.52 -16.22
CA GLY A 181 19.75 17.51 -16.08
C GLY A 181 20.24 17.29 -14.64
N GLY A 182 19.35 16.77 -13.77
CA GLY A 182 19.63 16.43 -12.38
C GLY A 182 20.39 15.11 -12.20
N THR A 183 20.29 14.53 -11.00
CA THR A 183 21.01 13.31 -10.60
C THR A 183 20.18 12.50 -9.59
N LEU A 184 20.60 11.27 -9.31
CA LEU A 184 20.19 10.60 -8.07
C LEU A 184 21.00 11.16 -6.90
N GLY A 185 20.32 11.38 -5.78
CA GLY A 185 20.87 11.89 -4.54
C GLY A 185 21.51 10.80 -3.69
N LEU A 186 21.63 11.09 -2.39
CA LEU A 186 22.14 10.17 -1.38
C LEU A 186 21.07 9.13 -1.00
N GLU A 187 21.52 7.91 -0.74
CA GLU A 187 20.70 6.87 -0.14
C GLU A 187 20.40 7.21 1.33
N SER A 188 19.15 6.99 1.77
CA SER A 188 18.79 7.17 3.18
C SER A 188 19.46 6.13 4.09
N PRO A 189 19.71 6.45 5.38
CA PRO A 189 20.26 5.50 6.36
C PRO A 189 19.51 4.17 6.43
N GLY A 190 18.21 4.15 6.09
CA GLY A 190 17.47 2.94 5.74
C GLY A 190 17.18 1.98 6.90
N LEU A 191 17.24 2.41 8.16
CA LEU A 191 16.85 1.62 9.33
C LEU A 191 15.39 1.15 9.26
N ILE A 192 14.45 2.05 8.94
CA ILE A 192 13.04 1.72 8.80
C ILE A 192 12.78 0.93 7.51
N ASN A 193 13.51 1.25 6.45
CA ASN A 193 13.47 0.46 5.21
C ASN A 193 13.83 -1.01 5.49
N ARG A 194 14.88 -1.22 6.30
CA ARG A 194 15.30 -2.53 6.78
C ARG A 194 14.26 -3.20 7.67
N ARG A 195 13.66 -2.48 8.62
CA ARG A 195 12.56 -3.00 9.47
C ARG A 195 11.40 -3.54 8.65
N ILE A 196 11.03 -2.87 7.56
CA ILE A 196 9.95 -3.29 6.68
C ILE A 196 10.35 -4.53 5.88
N ILE A 197 11.46 -4.48 5.13
CA ILE A 197 11.83 -5.54 4.19
C ILE A 197 12.28 -6.84 4.89
N GLU A 198 12.89 -6.73 6.08
CA GLU A 198 13.32 -7.88 6.88
C GLU A 198 12.22 -8.35 7.86
N SER A 199 11.01 -7.78 7.83
CA SER A 199 9.93 -8.23 8.70
C SER A 199 9.57 -9.69 8.42
N ARG A 200 9.60 -10.53 9.47
CA ARG A 200 9.22 -11.95 9.44
C ARG A 200 8.17 -12.32 10.48
N ALA A 201 7.68 -11.33 11.24
CA ALA A 201 6.76 -11.57 12.37
C ALA A 201 5.33 -11.91 11.93
N GLY A 202 4.95 -11.50 10.72
CA GLY A 202 3.62 -11.72 10.16
C GLY A 202 3.26 -10.58 9.20
N TRP A 203 2.14 -10.74 8.50
CA TRP A 203 1.67 -9.70 7.59
C TRP A 203 1.13 -8.48 8.35
N THR A 204 0.36 -8.69 9.42
CA THR A 204 -0.16 -7.59 10.25
C THR A 204 0.95 -6.74 10.85
N GLU A 205 2.00 -7.35 11.40
CA GLU A 205 3.17 -6.66 11.95
C GLU A 205 3.88 -5.84 10.87
N THR A 206 4.06 -6.44 9.68
CA THR A 206 4.60 -5.74 8.51
C THR A 206 3.72 -4.56 8.11
N ALA A 207 2.39 -4.75 8.08
CA ALA A 207 1.41 -3.74 7.71
C ALA A 207 1.40 -2.55 8.68
N VAL A 208 1.60 -2.78 9.98
CA VAL A 208 1.74 -1.70 10.98
C VAL A 208 2.94 -0.81 10.65
N VAL A 209 4.12 -1.40 10.42
CA VAL A 209 5.33 -0.62 10.11
C VAL A 209 5.23 0.01 8.72
N MET A 210 4.80 -0.75 7.72
CA MET A 210 4.79 -0.33 6.32
C MET A 210 3.71 0.72 6.04
N TYR A 211 2.48 0.51 6.49
CA TYR A 211 1.38 1.43 6.21
C TYR A 211 1.24 2.50 7.29
N LEU A 212 1.15 2.14 8.57
CA LEU A 212 0.82 3.12 9.61
C LEU A 212 1.99 4.05 9.93
N LEU A 213 3.22 3.54 9.96
CA LEU A 213 4.42 4.36 10.15
C LEU A 213 4.91 4.96 8.82
N ARG A 214 5.50 4.13 7.93
CA ARG A 214 6.12 4.62 6.69
C ARG A 214 5.09 5.17 5.70
N GLY A 215 3.96 4.50 5.49
CA GLY A 215 2.93 4.95 4.55
C GLY A 215 2.33 6.30 4.91
N SER A 216 2.15 6.59 6.21
CA SER A 216 1.73 7.92 6.68
C SER A 216 2.76 8.99 6.35
N PHE A 217 4.04 8.69 6.56
CA PHE A 217 5.15 9.57 6.19
C PHE A 217 5.18 9.87 4.69
N THR A 218 5.14 8.82 3.86
CA THR A 218 5.18 8.93 2.40
C THR A 218 3.97 9.68 1.86
N LEU A 219 2.76 9.44 2.38
CA LEU A 219 1.56 10.18 1.98
C LEU A 219 1.73 11.68 2.26
N MET A 220 2.30 12.04 3.41
CA MET A 220 2.58 13.43 3.72
C MET A 220 3.63 14.02 2.80
N LEU A 221 4.72 13.30 2.48
CA LEU A 221 5.70 13.75 1.49
C LEU A 221 5.04 14.04 0.15
N TYR A 222 4.12 13.19 -0.32
CA TYR A 222 3.40 13.45 -1.55
C TYR A 222 2.47 14.67 -1.47
N ARG A 223 1.75 14.86 -0.35
CA ARG A 223 0.88 16.03 -0.14
C ARG A 223 1.67 17.34 -0.16
N TYR A 224 2.80 17.38 0.53
CA TYR A 224 3.67 18.55 0.54
C TYR A 224 4.36 18.72 -0.82
N GLY A 225 4.79 17.63 -1.45
CA GLY A 225 5.31 17.66 -2.82
C GLY A 225 4.33 18.27 -3.81
N GLU A 226 3.03 17.94 -3.74
CA GLU A 226 2.00 18.56 -4.59
C GLU A 226 1.82 20.05 -4.25
N ALA A 227 1.78 20.40 -2.96
CA ALA A 227 1.57 21.76 -2.50
C ALA A 227 2.71 22.71 -2.90
N TYR A 228 3.94 22.20 -2.93
CA TYR A 228 5.17 22.93 -3.25
C TYR A 228 5.76 22.55 -4.62
N ALA A 229 4.97 21.91 -5.48
CA ALA A 229 5.40 21.56 -6.83
C ALA A 229 5.78 22.81 -7.64
N LEU A 230 6.90 22.75 -8.35
CA LEU A 230 7.48 23.89 -9.06
C LEU A 230 6.97 23.99 -10.51
N ASN A 231 6.38 22.92 -11.03
CA ASN A 231 5.83 22.85 -12.37
C ASN A 231 4.60 21.91 -12.46
N PRO A 232 3.83 21.95 -13.57
CA PRO A 232 2.69 21.07 -13.79
C PRO A 232 3.03 19.58 -13.75
N ALA A 233 4.20 19.16 -14.24
CA ALA A 233 4.64 17.76 -14.20
C ALA A 233 4.73 17.24 -12.76
N GLU A 234 5.49 17.90 -11.90
CA GLU A 234 5.63 17.56 -10.48
C GLU A 234 4.27 17.55 -9.77
N LYS A 235 3.45 18.58 -10.01
CA LYS A 235 2.12 18.67 -9.40
C LYS A 235 1.26 17.47 -9.76
N MET A 236 1.33 17.02 -11.02
CA MET A 236 0.62 15.83 -11.46
C MET A 236 1.19 14.56 -10.85
N ILE A 237 2.51 14.38 -10.85
CA ILE A 237 3.18 13.21 -10.26
C ILE A 237 2.73 13.03 -8.81
N PHE A 238 2.87 14.07 -7.99
CA PHE A 238 2.50 14.02 -6.58
C PHE A 238 1.00 13.80 -6.38
N ARG A 239 0.14 14.50 -7.13
CA ARG A 239 -1.32 14.29 -7.05
C ARG A 239 -1.74 12.86 -7.32
N ARG A 240 -1.15 12.22 -8.33
CA ARG A 240 -1.45 10.83 -8.67
C ARG A 240 -0.90 9.87 -7.63
N ALA A 241 0.32 10.10 -7.15
CA ALA A 241 0.92 9.33 -6.06
C ALA A 241 0.10 9.43 -4.75
N ILE A 242 -0.51 10.58 -4.43
CA ILE A 242 -1.44 10.74 -3.30
C ILE A 242 -2.65 9.81 -3.45
N GLN A 243 -3.25 9.74 -4.65
CA GLN A 243 -4.42 8.88 -4.89
C GLN A 243 -4.04 7.41 -4.69
N ASP A 244 -2.88 7.00 -5.20
CA ASP A 244 -2.36 5.64 -5.05
C ASP A 244 -2.09 5.31 -3.57
N LYS A 245 -1.28 6.12 -2.89
CA LYS A 245 -0.90 5.92 -1.49
C LYS A 245 -2.09 5.99 -0.52
N ALA A 246 -3.12 6.78 -0.84
CA ALA A 246 -4.35 6.80 -0.05
C ALA A 246 -5.09 5.46 -0.10
N ARG A 247 -5.08 4.75 -1.23
CA ARG A 247 -5.65 3.39 -1.33
C ARG A 247 -4.81 2.37 -0.55
N HIS A 248 -3.49 2.44 -0.66
CA HIS A 248 -2.55 1.59 0.08
C HIS A 248 -2.80 1.71 1.60
N LEU A 249 -2.88 2.94 2.11
CA LEU A 249 -3.22 3.22 3.51
C LEU A 249 -4.63 2.77 3.87
N GLY A 250 -5.61 2.94 2.99
CA GLY A 250 -6.98 2.48 3.19
C GLY A 250 -7.04 0.97 3.43
N TYR A 251 -6.31 0.19 2.63
CA TYR A 251 -6.17 -1.25 2.83
C TYR A 251 -5.44 -1.57 4.14
N GLY A 252 -4.25 -0.99 4.37
CA GLY A 252 -3.44 -1.27 5.56
C GLY A 252 -4.18 -0.99 6.86
N MET A 253 -4.89 0.13 6.94
CA MET A 253 -5.71 0.48 8.10
C MET A 253 -6.87 -0.48 8.30
N ALA A 254 -7.58 -0.87 7.23
CA ALA A 254 -8.68 -1.82 7.34
C ALA A 254 -8.20 -3.21 7.78
N HIS A 255 -7.08 -3.68 7.22
CA HIS A 255 -6.46 -4.94 7.58
C HIS A 255 -6.04 -4.99 9.06
N VAL A 256 -5.27 -4.00 9.53
CA VAL A 256 -4.80 -3.98 10.92
C VAL A 256 -5.98 -3.87 11.89
N LYS A 257 -6.98 -3.05 11.57
CA LYS A 257 -8.20 -2.93 12.38
C LYS A 257 -8.94 -4.26 12.48
N PHE A 258 -9.06 -5.00 11.37
CA PHE A 258 -9.68 -6.32 11.36
C PHE A 258 -8.89 -7.27 12.28
N ALA A 259 -7.57 -7.36 12.11
CA ALA A 259 -6.72 -8.24 12.92
C ALA A 259 -6.76 -7.91 14.42
N VAL A 260 -6.78 -6.63 14.80
CA VAL A 260 -6.92 -6.18 16.20
C VAL A 260 -8.30 -6.52 16.76
N SER A 261 -9.36 -6.35 15.97
CA SER A 261 -10.73 -6.62 16.43
C SER A 261 -10.95 -8.10 16.69
N GLU A 262 -10.41 -8.98 15.83
CA GLU A 262 -10.55 -10.43 15.95
C GLU A 262 -9.65 -11.04 17.04
N ASN A 263 -8.41 -10.58 17.18
CA ASN A 263 -7.47 -11.13 18.17
C ASN A 263 -7.56 -10.48 19.56
N GLY A 264 -8.21 -9.31 19.67
CA GLY A 264 -8.46 -8.62 20.93
C GLY A 264 -7.29 -7.79 21.48
N LYS A 265 -7.47 -7.29 22.71
CA LYS A 265 -6.62 -6.25 23.32
C LYS A 265 -5.17 -6.67 23.56
N ASP A 266 -4.93 -7.92 23.90
CA ASP A 266 -3.57 -8.41 24.16
C ASP A 266 -2.73 -8.41 22.87
N TYR A 267 -3.35 -8.71 21.73
CA TYR A 267 -2.71 -8.62 20.43
C TYR A 267 -2.35 -7.18 20.06
N ALA A 268 -3.28 -6.24 20.24
CA ALA A 268 -3.02 -4.81 20.04
C ALA A 268 -1.88 -4.31 20.95
N THR A 269 -1.82 -4.78 22.20
CA THR A 269 -0.73 -4.47 23.13
C THR A 269 0.61 -5.05 22.66
N GLY A 270 0.61 -6.24 22.05
CA GLY A 270 1.77 -6.84 21.42
C GLY A 270 2.32 -5.98 20.26
N LEU A 271 1.44 -5.55 19.35
CA LEU A 271 1.79 -4.64 18.25
C LEU A 271 2.34 -3.31 18.77
N LEU A 272 1.73 -2.74 19.82
CA LEU A 272 2.19 -1.52 20.47
C LEU A 272 3.62 -1.66 21.00
N ARG A 273 3.93 -2.76 21.69
CA ARG A 273 5.26 -3.05 22.25
C ARG A 273 6.30 -3.29 21.16
N MET A 274 5.93 -3.98 20.08
CA MET A 274 6.81 -4.17 18.93
C MET A 274 7.26 -2.81 18.35
N MET A 275 6.33 -1.85 18.27
CA MET A 275 6.62 -0.53 17.71
C MET A 275 7.61 0.29 18.54
N SER A 276 7.81 0.01 19.83
CA SER A 276 8.79 0.77 20.64
C SER A 276 10.20 0.69 20.07
N GLY A 277 10.64 -0.47 19.59
CA GLY A 277 11.96 -0.61 18.95
C GLY A 277 12.03 0.05 17.57
N VAL A 278 10.93 -0.01 16.82
CA VAL A 278 10.81 0.64 15.49
C VAL A 278 10.86 2.16 15.63
N GLU A 279 10.22 2.73 16.65
CA GLU A 279 10.19 4.17 16.91
C GLU A 279 11.56 4.72 17.33
N LEU A 280 12.39 3.92 18.01
CA LEU A 280 13.78 4.31 18.31
C LEU A 280 14.61 4.44 17.04
N ASP A 281 14.47 3.48 16.11
CA ASP A 281 15.15 3.54 14.82
C ASP A 281 14.64 4.72 13.98
N LEU A 282 13.32 4.97 14.00
CA LEU A 282 12.75 6.15 13.32
C LEU A 282 13.31 7.44 13.91
N ALA A 283 13.37 7.57 15.25
CA ALA A 283 13.97 8.73 15.89
C ALA A 283 15.43 8.91 15.49
N SER A 284 16.18 7.83 15.31
CA SER A 284 17.54 7.88 14.78
C SER A 284 17.58 8.36 13.32
N GLU A 285 16.70 7.86 12.44
CA GLU A 285 16.58 8.34 11.05
C GLU A 285 16.17 9.81 10.99
N MET A 286 15.28 10.27 11.88
CA MET A 286 14.81 11.66 11.90
C MET A 286 15.91 12.66 12.28
N ASN A 287 17.06 12.22 12.81
CA ASN A 287 18.22 13.06 13.04
C ASN A 287 19.09 13.24 11.78
N ASP A 288 18.88 12.45 10.73
CA ASP A 288 19.58 12.63 9.46
C ASP A 288 19.10 13.91 8.76
N PRO A 289 19.98 14.86 8.42
CA PRO A 289 19.58 16.16 7.91
C PRO A 289 19.23 16.14 6.42
N VAL A 290 19.62 15.12 5.66
CA VAL A 290 19.64 15.15 4.19
C VAL A 290 18.25 15.40 3.61
N LEU A 291 17.26 14.65 4.06
CA LEU A 291 15.88 14.83 3.60
C LEU A 291 15.31 16.17 4.08
N TRP A 292 15.60 16.58 5.32
CA TRP A 292 15.05 17.80 5.90
C TRP A 292 15.58 19.07 5.24
N GLU A 293 16.87 19.13 4.95
CA GLU A 293 17.48 20.25 4.24
C GLU A 293 16.97 20.34 2.80
N ALA A 294 16.82 19.20 2.11
CA ALA A 294 16.22 19.16 0.78
C ALA A 294 14.76 19.68 0.81
N LEU A 295 13.95 19.20 1.75
CA LEU A 295 12.58 19.69 1.91
C LEU A 295 12.54 21.18 2.27
N ALA A 296 13.44 21.67 3.12
CA ALA A 296 13.51 23.08 3.47
C ALA A 296 13.84 23.96 2.24
N ILE A 297 14.75 23.52 1.36
CA ILE A 297 15.04 24.24 0.12
C ILE A 297 13.80 24.26 -0.80
N ILE A 298 13.12 23.12 -0.97
CA ILE A 298 11.89 23.03 -1.79
C ILE A 298 10.79 23.93 -1.22
N PHE A 299 10.52 23.84 0.09
CA PHE A 299 9.43 24.56 0.74
C PHE A 299 9.69 26.07 0.83
N GLY A 300 10.96 26.47 0.97
CA GLY A 300 11.38 27.87 0.89
C GLY A 300 11.42 28.42 -0.53
N GLY A 301 11.34 27.57 -1.56
CA GLY A 301 11.50 27.97 -2.95
C GLY A 301 12.90 28.44 -3.30
N GLY A 302 13.93 27.99 -2.57
CA GLY A 302 15.32 28.39 -2.75
C GLY A 302 16.16 28.27 -1.48
N LEU A 303 17.49 28.20 -1.63
CA LEU A 303 18.43 28.09 -0.51
C LEU A 303 18.43 29.37 0.34
N GLU A 304 18.23 30.52 -0.28
CA GLU A 304 18.13 31.83 0.36
C GLU A 304 16.96 31.92 1.37
N ASN A 305 15.93 31.10 1.20
CA ASN A 305 14.73 31.09 2.04
C ASN A 305 14.68 29.85 2.96
N ILE A 306 15.80 29.14 3.13
CA ILE A 306 15.85 27.87 3.87
C ILE A 306 15.29 27.97 5.29
N SER A 307 15.43 29.12 5.96
CA SER A 307 14.86 29.31 7.31
C SER A 307 13.33 29.19 7.31
N SER A 308 12.65 29.80 6.33
CA SER A 308 11.20 29.69 6.17
C SER A 308 10.79 28.29 5.74
N GLY A 309 11.56 27.65 4.86
CA GLY A 309 11.35 26.25 4.51
C GLY A 309 11.49 25.32 5.71
N MET A 310 12.42 25.60 6.62
CA MET A 310 12.62 24.81 7.83
C MET A 310 11.48 24.98 8.84
N ASP A 311 10.80 26.13 8.87
CA ASP A 311 9.54 26.26 9.63
C ASP A 311 8.47 25.28 9.12
N VAL A 312 8.36 25.15 7.79
CA VAL A 312 7.43 24.19 7.16
C VAL A 312 7.84 22.74 7.46
N VAL A 313 9.15 22.43 7.46
CA VAL A 313 9.67 21.10 7.83
C VAL A 313 9.35 20.75 9.29
N ARG A 314 9.49 21.68 10.23
CA ARG A 314 9.12 21.45 11.64
C ARG A 314 7.64 21.11 11.78
N GLU A 315 6.78 21.86 11.09
CA GLU A 315 5.34 21.58 11.08
C GLU A 315 5.02 20.23 10.42
N PHE A 316 5.72 19.89 9.35
CA PHE A 316 5.62 18.59 8.71
C PHE A 316 5.98 17.44 9.67
N GLN A 317 7.11 17.54 10.38
CA GLN A 317 7.55 16.52 11.33
C GLN A 317 6.55 16.33 12.47
N ARG A 318 6.06 17.43 13.04
CA ARG A 318 5.03 17.41 14.09
C ARG A 318 3.76 16.73 13.60
N ARG A 319 3.21 17.17 12.47
CA ARG A 319 1.99 16.61 11.88
C ARG A 319 2.15 15.13 11.57
N TYR A 320 3.31 14.70 11.06
CA TYR A 320 3.58 13.31 10.79
C TYR A 320 3.47 12.44 12.04
N VAL A 321 4.13 12.83 13.14
CA VAL A 321 4.06 12.07 14.39
C VAL A 321 2.61 12.02 14.90
N SER A 322 1.87 13.14 14.84
CA SER A 322 0.46 13.16 15.23
C SER A 322 -0.43 12.27 14.35
N GLU A 323 -0.27 12.29 13.02
CA GLU A 323 -1.04 11.46 12.09
C GLU A 323 -0.73 9.96 12.28
N TYR A 324 0.54 9.60 12.49
CA TYR A 324 0.95 8.23 12.82
C TYR A 324 0.22 7.73 14.08
N MET A 325 0.27 8.50 15.17
CA MET A 325 -0.40 8.14 16.43
C MET A 325 -1.92 8.02 16.24
N ALA A 326 -2.55 8.98 15.55
CA ALA A 326 -3.98 8.97 15.30
C ALA A 326 -4.41 7.73 14.48
N ARG A 327 -3.62 7.32 13.49
CA ARG A 327 -3.91 6.11 12.69
C ARG A 327 -3.74 4.83 13.51
N MET A 328 -2.72 4.75 14.36
CA MET A 328 -2.54 3.64 15.30
C MET A 328 -3.75 3.52 16.24
N GLN A 329 -4.22 4.63 16.81
CA GLN A 329 -5.43 4.66 17.64
C GLN A 329 -6.69 4.24 16.86
N TRP A 330 -6.84 4.72 15.63
CA TRP A 330 -8.00 4.40 14.79
C TRP A 330 -8.14 2.91 14.49
N VAL A 331 -7.01 2.20 14.32
CA VAL A 331 -7.00 0.74 14.11
C VAL A 331 -7.14 -0.07 15.42
N GLY A 332 -7.23 0.60 16.57
CA GLY A 332 -7.40 -0.04 17.88
C GLY A 332 -6.10 -0.31 18.64
N ILE A 333 -4.97 0.27 18.23
CA ILE A 333 -3.69 0.22 18.95
C ILE A 333 -3.55 1.49 19.79
N ASP A 334 -3.49 1.37 21.11
CA ASP A 334 -3.48 2.50 22.05
C ASP A 334 -2.14 3.25 22.09
N LYS A 335 -1.80 3.92 20.98
CA LYS A 335 -0.59 4.73 20.82
C LYS A 335 -0.86 6.13 21.37
N THR A 336 -0.20 6.50 22.46
CA THR A 336 -0.33 7.80 23.14
C THR A 336 1.04 8.44 23.34
N ALA A 337 1.07 9.70 23.78
CA ALA A 337 2.33 10.39 24.05
C ALA A 337 3.15 9.71 25.16
N GLU A 338 2.48 9.00 26.10
CA GLU A 338 3.12 8.29 27.20
C GLU A 338 3.93 7.06 26.74
N ASN A 339 3.55 6.48 25.59
CA ASN A 339 4.17 5.28 25.05
C ASN A 339 4.82 5.51 23.67
N LEU A 340 5.07 6.77 23.33
CA LEU A 340 5.84 7.21 22.17
C LEU A 340 7.33 7.26 22.54
N ALA A 341 8.21 6.82 21.64
CA ALA A 341 9.65 6.94 21.88
C ALA A 341 10.06 8.41 22.18
N PRO A 342 10.95 8.65 23.17
CA PRO A 342 11.32 10.00 23.59
C PRO A 342 11.81 10.92 22.46
N GLY A 343 12.53 10.36 21.48
CA GLY A 343 13.01 11.13 20.32
C GLY A 343 11.87 11.61 19.41
N LEU A 344 10.75 10.88 19.35
CA LEU A 344 9.57 11.29 18.57
C LEU A 344 8.66 12.25 19.37
N LEU A 345 8.59 12.07 20.70
CA LEU A 345 7.86 12.95 21.61
C LEU A 345 8.32 14.42 21.51
N ALA A 346 9.61 14.63 21.23
CA ALA A 346 10.17 15.95 21.02
C ALA A 346 9.54 16.74 19.86
N TYR A 347 8.93 16.09 18.87
CA TYR A 347 8.28 16.77 17.74
C TYR A 347 6.86 17.23 18.04
N ILE A 348 6.16 16.58 18.98
CA ILE A 348 4.79 16.95 19.35
C ILE A 348 4.72 17.94 20.52
N ASN A 349 5.76 18.02 21.35
CA ASN A 349 5.80 18.91 22.52
C ASN A 349 6.32 20.34 22.22
N GLN A 350 6.65 20.68 20.97
CA GLN A 350 7.23 22.00 20.64
C GLN A 350 6.30 23.20 20.91
N GLU A 351 4.99 22.98 21.13
CA GLU A 351 4.05 24.05 21.52
C GLU A 351 4.18 24.48 22.99
N SER A 352 4.58 23.61 23.93
CA SER A 352 4.55 23.96 25.36
C SER A 352 5.55 25.07 25.74
N ASN A 353 6.57 25.30 24.91
CA ASN A 353 7.59 26.33 25.13
C ASN A 353 7.40 27.59 24.29
N GLN A 354 6.43 27.65 23.36
CA GLN A 354 6.14 28.87 22.59
C GLN A 354 4.97 29.66 23.18
N GLU A 355 4.00 29.02 23.84
CA GLU A 355 2.90 29.74 24.53
C GLU A 355 3.30 30.34 25.88
N SER A 356 4.42 29.93 26.49
CA SER A 356 4.94 30.48 27.75
C SER A 356 5.86 31.71 27.57
N GLY A 357 6.07 32.16 26.33
CA GLY A 357 6.99 33.23 25.95
C GLY A 357 6.35 34.58 25.59
N ALA A 358 5.14 34.89 26.06
CA ALA A 358 4.59 36.24 25.92
C ALA A 358 5.20 37.18 26.97
N PRO A 359 5.91 38.26 26.59
CA PRO A 359 6.47 39.20 27.55
C PRO A 359 5.35 40.08 28.14
N ALA A 360 5.44 40.32 29.45
CA ALA A 360 4.66 41.31 30.18
C ALA A 360 5.10 42.74 29.85
#